data_AF-A0A166CDP1-F1
#
_entry.id   AF-A0A166CDP1-F1
#
_cell.length_a   1.000
_cell.length_b   1.000
_cell.length_c   1.000
_cell.angle_alpha   90.00
_cell.angle_beta   90.00
_cell.angle_gamma   90.00
#
_symmetry.space_group_name_H-M   'P 1'
#
loop_
_entity.id
_entity.type
_entity.pdbx_description
1 polymer ?
#
loop_
_entity_poly.entity_id
_entity_poly.type
_entity_poly.pdbx_seq_one_letter_code
_entity_poly.pdbx_strand_id
1 'polypeptide(L)'
;MAHGISRPNAPPRKRRRVAAASAEIKEQKRRTAKVAALCMHSEVQDALDVVDNLIESIVGKFGKSFEEIQEALHLGGHVLKAQRRPGINNVCAHCEAQSQVDWVGDPSKDRVRHVVEAARKLPRTYLDLSQEQQQVLLDQLAASRAEEERGIGAKPAARIQDSRAVLQHIRRELVNLHDRDKMEFLFVTTTGSTGKVAVTDTFLTPSATAFINTVSKTEPSVWISSFEAFAVNGVQGLLHNHELRKDNMKAHIRETLRGQIATHSGRPCNRLEFEGYEKLIVEKLGVVIEGWTCPDFVSPSNFKLISQVEELYRAVNNGTCYVRKLDKAEHDKHILSNQARAALGEEVYGTKKGKRAEVLQPTTESETGLDD
;
A
#
# COMPACT_ATOMS: atom_id res chain seq x y z
N MET A 1 -18.84 -37.65 -56.21
CA MET A 1 -20.18 -37.19 -55.80
C MET A 1 -20.52 -37.86 -54.48
N ALA A 2 -20.39 -37.14 -53.37
CA ALA A 2 -20.65 -37.65 -52.03
C ALA A 2 -22.01 -37.09 -51.55
N HIS A 3 -23.02 -37.95 -51.45
CA HIS A 3 -24.32 -37.58 -50.88
C HIS A 3 -24.26 -37.65 -49.35
N GLY A 4 -24.36 -36.49 -48.71
CA GLY A 4 -24.47 -36.36 -47.26
C GLY A 4 -25.82 -36.85 -46.77
N ILE A 5 -25.79 -37.80 -45.83
CA ILE A 5 -26.98 -38.29 -45.13
C ILE A 5 -27.22 -37.36 -43.93
N SER A 6 -28.23 -36.49 -44.05
CA SER A 6 -28.71 -35.62 -42.98
C SER A 6 -29.45 -36.46 -41.93
N ARG A 7 -28.99 -36.44 -40.67
CA ARG A 7 -29.74 -37.02 -39.53
C ARG A 7 -30.96 -36.15 -39.21
N PRO A 8 -32.15 -36.73 -38.98
CA PRO A 8 -33.33 -35.95 -38.62
C PRO A 8 -33.22 -35.43 -37.18
N ASN A 9 -33.47 -34.13 -37.01
CA ASN A 9 -33.56 -33.47 -35.72
C ASN A 9 -34.70 -34.09 -34.88
N ALA A 10 -34.35 -34.74 -33.76
CA ALA A 10 -35.33 -35.17 -32.78
C ALA A 10 -35.97 -33.95 -32.07
N PRO A 11 -37.29 -33.93 -31.86
CA PRO A 11 -37.95 -32.80 -31.23
C PRO A 11 -37.53 -32.64 -29.76
N PRO A 12 -37.50 -31.39 -29.24
CA PRO A 12 -37.08 -31.13 -27.87
C PRO A 12 -37.99 -31.84 -26.86
N ARG A 13 -37.38 -32.60 -25.93
CA ARG A 13 -38.08 -33.26 -24.82
C ARG A 13 -38.90 -32.23 -24.04
N LYS A 14 -40.23 -32.37 -24.07
CA LYS A 14 -41.15 -31.58 -23.23
C LYS A 14 -40.78 -31.77 -21.76
N ARG A 15 -40.38 -30.69 -21.08
CA ARG A 15 -40.12 -30.69 -19.63
C ARG A 15 -41.38 -31.19 -18.91
N ARG A 16 -41.24 -32.31 -18.20
CA ARG A 16 -42.29 -32.91 -17.37
C ARG A 16 -42.61 -31.91 -16.25
N ARG A 17 -43.84 -31.36 -16.23
CA ARG A 17 -44.31 -30.50 -15.13
C ARG A 17 -44.28 -31.32 -13.84
N VAL A 18 -43.45 -30.92 -12.89
CA VAL A 18 -43.42 -31.53 -11.54
C VAL A 18 -44.78 -31.25 -10.89
N ALA A 19 -45.44 -32.29 -10.37
CA ALA A 19 -46.73 -32.17 -9.73
C ALA A 19 -46.65 -31.16 -8.56
N ALA A 20 -47.61 -30.23 -8.49
CA ALA A 20 -47.68 -29.27 -7.40
C ALA A 20 -47.90 -30.02 -6.07
N ALA A 21 -47.05 -29.78 -5.08
CA ALA A 21 -47.19 -30.36 -3.74
C ALA A 21 -48.60 -30.08 -3.18
N SER A 22 -49.20 -31.08 -2.52
CA SER A 22 -50.54 -30.97 -1.92
C SER A 22 -50.59 -29.80 -0.92
N ALA A 23 -51.79 -29.23 -0.73
CA ALA A 23 -52.01 -28.11 0.19
C ALA A 23 -51.50 -28.43 1.61
N GLU A 24 -51.66 -29.69 2.03
CA GLU A 24 -51.25 -30.22 3.33
C GLU A 24 -49.73 -30.25 3.50
N ILE A 25 -48.98 -30.68 2.48
CA ILE A 25 -47.50 -30.65 2.49
C ILE A 25 -46.98 -29.21 2.53
N LYS A 26 -47.65 -28.28 1.84
CA LYS A 26 -47.29 -26.85 1.88
C LYS A 26 -47.55 -26.24 3.26
N GLU A 27 -48.65 -26.61 3.91
CA GLU A 27 -48.97 -26.13 5.25
C GLU A 27 -48.02 -26.70 6.31
N GLN A 28 -47.66 -27.98 6.22
CA GLN A 28 -46.69 -28.60 7.12
C GLN A 28 -45.29 -27.98 6.95
N LYS A 29 -44.87 -27.67 5.71
CA LYS A 29 -43.64 -26.91 5.43
C LYS A 29 -43.67 -25.50 6.00
N ARG A 30 -44.83 -24.83 5.96
CA ARG A 30 -45.00 -23.49 6.54
C ARG A 30 -44.93 -23.51 8.07
N ARG A 31 -45.54 -24.51 8.72
CA ARG A 31 -45.50 -24.68 10.17
C ARG A 31 -44.08 -24.99 10.65
N THR A 32 -43.39 -25.92 10.00
CA THR A 32 -41.98 -26.25 10.32
C THR A 32 -41.04 -25.06 10.10
N ALA A 33 -41.19 -24.32 9.00
CA ALA A 33 -40.42 -23.09 8.76
C ALA A 33 -40.69 -22.01 9.83
N LYS A 34 -41.94 -21.88 10.29
CA LYS A 34 -42.29 -20.93 11.36
C LYS A 34 -41.65 -21.31 12.69
N VAL A 35 -41.68 -22.60 13.05
CA VAL A 35 -41.04 -23.12 14.27
C VAL A 35 -39.52 -22.93 14.19
N ALA A 36 -38.89 -23.26 13.06
CA ALA A 36 -37.46 -23.06 12.86
C ALA A 36 -37.05 -21.58 12.96
N ALA A 37 -37.86 -20.67 12.40
CA ALA A 37 -37.61 -19.23 12.50
C ALA A 37 -37.73 -18.72 13.95
N LEU A 38 -38.69 -19.24 14.73
CA LEU A 38 -38.82 -18.89 16.15
C LEU A 38 -37.63 -19.42 16.97
N CYS A 39 -37.20 -20.65 16.72
CA CYS A 39 -36.03 -21.25 17.37
C CYS A 39 -34.75 -20.44 17.07
N MET A 40 -34.52 -20.13 15.79
CA MET A 40 -33.41 -19.29 15.36
C MET A 40 -33.46 -17.90 16.01
N HIS A 41 -34.65 -17.29 16.11
CA HIS A 41 -34.77 -15.98 16.75
C HIS A 41 -34.43 -16.04 18.24
N SER A 42 -34.87 -17.10 18.93
CA SER A 42 -34.50 -17.35 20.33
C SER A 42 -33.00 -17.51 20.50
N GLU A 43 -32.34 -18.35 19.69
CA GLU A 43 -30.89 -18.57 19.77
C GLU A 43 -30.09 -17.29 19.47
N VAL A 44 -30.57 -16.48 18.51
CA VAL A 44 -29.96 -15.18 18.21
C VAL A 44 -30.11 -14.23 19.40
N GLN A 45 -31.27 -14.23 20.07
CA GLN A 45 -31.47 -13.40 21.26
C GLN A 45 -30.54 -13.84 22.40
N ASP A 46 -30.44 -15.15 22.67
CA ASP A 46 -29.53 -15.69 23.68
C ASP A 46 -28.06 -15.30 23.40
N ALA A 47 -27.66 -15.30 22.12
CA ALA A 47 -26.33 -14.88 21.72
C ALA A 47 -26.09 -13.37 21.90
N LEU A 48 -27.11 -12.54 21.62
CA LEU A 48 -27.04 -11.09 21.85
C LEU A 48 -26.93 -10.79 23.35
N ASP A 49 -27.67 -11.50 24.19
CA ASP A 49 -27.60 -11.34 25.65
C ASP A 49 -26.20 -11.68 26.18
N VAL A 50 -25.53 -12.71 25.65
CA VAL A 50 -24.13 -13.04 26.01
C VAL A 50 -23.18 -11.90 25.64
N VAL A 51 -23.41 -11.27 24.49
CA VAL A 51 -22.60 -10.16 24.00
C VAL A 51 -22.82 -8.90 24.85
N ASP A 52 -24.06 -8.60 25.24
CA ASP A 52 -24.37 -7.47 26.12
C ASP A 52 -23.72 -7.64 27.50
N ASN A 53 -23.76 -8.84 28.07
CA ASN A 53 -23.04 -9.17 29.31
C ASN A 53 -21.52 -8.96 29.19
N LEU A 54 -20.93 -9.26 28.02
CA LEU A 54 -19.52 -9.01 27.76
C LEU A 54 -19.22 -7.50 27.69
N ILE A 55 -20.08 -6.73 27.02
CA ILE A 55 -19.97 -5.27 26.94
C ILE A 55 -20.02 -4.66 28.34
N GLU A 56 -21.00 -5.04 29.15
CA GLU A 56 -21.13 -4.57 30.54
C GLU A 56 -19.88 -4.90 31.37
N SER A 57 -19.30 -6.08 31.20
CA SER A 57 -18.04 -6.46 31.86
C SER A 57 -16.88 -5.55 31.47
N ILE A 58 -16.77 -5.18 30.18
CA ILE A 58 -15.71 -4.31 29.66
C ILE A 58 -15.94 -2.86 30.13
N VAL A 59 -17.18 -2.37 30.08
CA VAL A 59 -17.58 -1.07 30.61
C VAL A 59 -17.17 -0.93 32.07
N GLY A 60 -17.51 -1.90 32.91
CA GLY A 60 -17.17 -1.89 34.33
C GLY A 60 -15.66 -1.93 34.60
N LYS A 61 -14.88 -2.60 33.74
CA LYS A 61 -13.42 -2.70 33.87
C LYS A 61 -12.67 -1.44 33.43
N PHE A 62 -13.16 -0.76 32.40
CA PHE A 62 -12.43 0.33 31.75
C PHE A 62 -13.06 1.71 31.92
N GLY A 63 -14.22 1.81 32.59
CA GLY A 63 -14.89 3.08 32.87
C GLY A 63 -15.37 3.82 31.61
N LYS A 64 -15.62 3.08 30.53
CA LYS A 64 -16.09 3.61 29.23
C LYS A 64 -17.61 3.48 29.12
N SER A 65 -18.22 4.25 28.22
CA SER A 65 -19.66 4.14 27.99
C SER A 65 -20.02 2.83 27.27
N PHE A 66 -21.22 2.30 27.54
CA PHE A 66 -21.75 1.10 26.87
C PHE A 66 -21.76 1.26 25.34
N GLU A 67 -22.18 2.43 24.86
CA GLU A 67 -22.21 2.77 23.44
C GLU A 67 -20.80 2.76 22.80
N GLU A 68 -19.79 3.29 23.49
CA GLU A 68 -18.40 3.31 23.01
C GLU A 68 -17.81 1.89 22.87
N ILE A 69 -18.12 0.98 23.82
CA ILE A 69 -17.67 -0.42 23.77
C ILE A 69 -18.47 -1.23 22.74
N GLN A 70 -19.78 -1.02 22.64
CA GLN A 70 -20.64 -1.65 21.64
C GLN A 70 -20.24 -1.25 20.21
N GLU A 71 -19.86 0.01 20.01
CA GLU A 71 -19.33 0.51 18.74
C GLU A 71 -17.94 -0.09 18.43
N ALA A 72 -17.07 -0.22 19.44
CA ALA A 72 -15.78 -0.90 19.30
C ALA A 72 -15.89 -2.40 18.98
N LEU A 73 -16.97 -3.07 19.42
CA LEU A 73 -17.26 -4.48 19.12
C LEU A 73 -18.03 -4.70 17.82
N HIS A 74 -18.32 -3.62 17.06
CA HIS A 74 -18.89 -3.68 15.71
C HIS A 74 -20.29 -4.34 15.63
N LEU A 75 -21.08 -4.28 16.71
CA LEU A 75 -22.41 -4.91 16.78
C LEU A 75 -23.53 -4.02 16.22
N GLY A 76 -23.24 -2.74 16.00
CA GLY A 76 -24.15 -1.80 15.33
C GLY A 76 -24.11 -1.94 13.81
N GLY A 77 -24.83 -2.91 13.25
CA GLY A 77 -24.96 -3.10 11.81
C GLY A 77 -26.05 -2.21 11.19
N HIS A 78 -25.67 -1.16 10.43
CA HIS A 78 -26.60 -0.61 9.44
C HIS A 78 -26.65 -1.55 8.23
N VAL A 79 -27.81 -2.18 8.03
CA VAL A 79 -28.13 -3.09 6.93
C VAL A 79 -27.73 -2.47 5.58
N LEU A 80 -26.88 -3.18 4.84
CA LEU A 80 -26.64 -2.93 3.42
C LEU A 80 -27.98 -3.11 2.68
N LYS A 81 -28.65 -2.01 2.37
CA LYS A 81 -29.96 -2.03 1.74
C LYS A 81 -29.82 -2.61 0.33
N ALA A 82 -30.38 -3.80 0.11
CA ALA A 82 -30.69 -4.26 -1.23
C ALA A 82 -31.52 -3.18 -1.94
N GLN A 83 -30.99 -2.60 -3.02
CA GLN A 83 -31.61 -1.49 -3.71
C GLN A 83 -32.89 -1.95 -4.41
N ARG A 84 -34.05 -1.60 -3.83
CA ARG A 84 -35.35 -1.79 -4.49
C ARG A 84 -35.52 -0.74 -5.58
N ARG A 85 -36.23 -1.10 -6.67
CA ARG A 85 -36.66 -0.14 -7.69
C ARG A 85 -37.36 1.04 -6.99
N PRO A 86 -36.95 2.28 -7.25
CA PRO A 86 -37.54 3.44 -6.59
C PRO A 86 -39.00 3.57 -7.01
N GLY A 87 -39.91 3.50 -6.04
CA GLY A 87 -41.31 3.86 -6.25
C GLY A 87 -41.47 5.38 -6.18
N ILE A 88 -42.37 5.94 -6.98
CA ILE A 88 -42.60 7.40 -7.11
C ILE A 88 -42.79 8.06 -5.74
N ASN A 89 -43.56 7.45 -4.83
CA ASN A 89 -43.76 7.98 -3.49
C ASN A 89 -42.46 8.10 -2.66
N ASN A 90 -41.56 7.13 -2.78
CA ASN A 90 -40.27 7.16 -2.09
C ASN A 90 -39.34 8.24 -2.68
N VAL A 91 -39.42 8.43 -4.01
CA VAL A 91 -38.66 9.44 -4.73
C VAL A 91 -39.11 10.83 -4.30
N CYS A 92 -40.42 11.06 -4.26
CA CYS A 92 -40.99 12.34 -3.82
C CYS A 92 -40.64 12.64 -2.37
N ALA A 93 -40.78 11.67 -1.46
CA ALA A 93 -40.40 11.84 -0.05
C ALA A 93 -38.91 12.16 0.13
N HIS A 94 -38.05 11.53 -0.67
CA HIS A 94 -36.60 11.82 -0.66
C HIS A 94 -36.29 13.24 -1.15
N CYS A 95 -36.86 13.63 -2.30
CA CYS A 95 -36.67 14.98 -2.86
C CYS A 95 -37.26 16.05 -1.94
N GLU A 96 -38.36 15.75 -1.25
CA GLU A 96 -38.95 16.64 -0.26
C GLU A 96 -38.02 16.86 0.94
N ALA A 97 -37.48 15.78 1.51
CA ALA A 97 -36.53 15.86 2.62
C ALA A 97 -35.26 16.64 2.24
N GLN A 98 -34.67 16.38 1.07
CA GLN A 98 -33.48 17.10 0.60
C GLN A 98 -33.78 18.56 0.23
N SER A 99 -34.99 18.87 -0.26
CA SER A 99 -35.39 20.24 -0.56
C SER A 99 -35.47 21.15 0.66
N GLN A 100 -35.67 20.57 1.85
CA GLN A 100 -35.76 21.29 3.11
C GLN A 100 -34.40 21.48 3.80
N VAL A 101 -33.45 20.57 3.57
CA VAL A 101 -32.16 20.53 4.28
C VAL A 101 -31.00 20.95 3.38
N ASP A 102 -30.82 20.27 2.24
CA ASP A 102 -29.57 20.31 1.47
C ASP A 102 -29.63 21.24 0.25
N TRP A 103 -30.82 21.46 -0.34
CA TRP A 103 -30.98 22.21 -1.61
C TRP A 103 -31.38 23.68 -1.42
N VAL A 104 -31.28 24.21 -0.21
CA VAL A 104 -31.61 25.61 0.07
C VAL A 104 -30.53 26.51 -0.54
N GLY A 105 -30.85 27.14 -1.67
CA GLY A 105 -29.96 28.08 -2.36
C GLY A 105 -29.16 27.51 -3.53
N ASP A 106 -29.41 26.26 -3.94
CA ASP A 106 -28.79 25.66 -5.13
C ASP A 106 -29.65 25.89 -6.40
N PRO A 107 -29.21 26.76 -7.35
CA PRO A 107 -29.97 27.07 -8.55
C PRO A 107 -30.12 25.87 -9.50
N SER A 108 -29.27 24.83 -9.37
CA SER A 108 -29.38 23.62 -10.18
C SER A 108 -30.56 22.73 -9.75
N LYS A 109 -31.07 22.92 -8.53
CA LYS A 109 -32.16 22.12 -7.93
C LYS A 109 -33.51 22.82 -7.92
N ASP A 110 -33.60 24.07 -8.38
CA ASP A 110 -34.84 24.85 -8.42
C ASP A 110 -35.96 24.16 -9.20
N ARG A 111 -35.62 23.51 -10.32
CA ARG A 111 -36.58 22.73 -11.11
C ARG A 111 -37.20 21.57 -10.31
N VAL A 112 -36.41 20.89 -9.49
CA VAL A 112 -36.86 19.79 -8.63
C VAL A 112 -37.71 20.33 -7.48
N ARG A 113 -37.28 21.45 -6.87
CA ARG A 113 -38.02 22.12 -5.78
C ARG A 113 -39.40 22.59 -6.22
N HIS A 114 -39.51 23.20 -7.40
CA HIS A 114 -40.80 23.60 -7.96
C HIS A 114 -41.73 22.42 -8.21
N VAL A 115 -41.20 21.28 -8.66
CA VAL A 115 -42.00 20.05 -8.84
C VAL A 115 -42.48 19.49 -7.48
N VAL A 116 -41.63 19.51 -6.45
CA VAL A 116 -42.00 19.11 -5.08
C VAL A 116 -43.06 20.04 -4.49
N GLU A 117 -42.93 21.36 -4.67
CA GLU A 117 -43.93 22.34 -4.21
C GLU A 117 -45.27 22.22 -4.95
N ALA A 118 -45.24 21.94 -6.26
CA ALA A 118 -46.43 21.65 -7.03
C ALA A 118 -47.10 20.36 -6.56
N ALA A 119 -46.32 19.32 -6.23
CA ALA A 119 -46.81 18.06 -5.71
C ALA A 119 -47.52 18.20 -4.36
N ARG A 120 -47.05 19.10 -3.47
CA ARG A 120 -47.69 19.38 -2.17
C ARG A 120 -49.11 19.94 -2.28
N LYS A 121 -49.43 20.61 -3.39
CA LYS A 121 -50.73 21.26 -3.60
C LYS A 121 -51.77 20.31 -4.20
N LEU A 122 -51.40 19.07 -4.54
CA LEU A 122 -52.30 18.10 -5.15
C LEU A 122 -53.11 17.30 -4.11
N PRO A 123 -54.43 17.10 -4.34
CA PRO A 123 -55.33 16.47 -3.37
C PRO A 123 -55.22 14.94 -3.29
N ARG A 124 -54.80 14.27 -4.37
CA ARG A 124 -54.35 12.87 -4.32
C ARG A 124 -52.83 12.88 -4.38
N THR A 125 -52.23 12.05 -3.55
CA THR A 125 -50.77 11.81 -3.44
C THR A 125 -50.09 11.77 -4.82
N TYR A 126 -48.76 11.97 -4.85
CA TYR A 126 -47.75 12.00 -5.93
C TYR A 126 -47.98 11.26 -7.29
N LEU A 127 -49.03 10.46 -7.44
CA LEU A 127 -49.51 9.82 -8.66
C LEU A 127 -50.10 10.78 -9.69
N ASP A 128 -50.61 11.95 -9.26
CA ASP A 128 -51.22 12.95 -10.14
C ASP A 128 -50.18 13.88 -10.81
N LEU A 129 -48.89 13.68 -10.54
CA LEU A 129 -47.80 14.39 -11.23
C LEU A 129 -47.73 13.96 -12.71
N SER A 130 -47.40 14.89 -13.59
CA SER A 130 -47.19 14.56 -15.01
C SER A 130 -46.03 13.58 -15.18
N GLN A 131 -46.02 12.79 -16.25
CA GLN A 131 -44.94 11.83 -16.52
C GLN A 131 -43.56 12.53 -16.58
N GLU A 132 -43.50 13.76 -17.11
CA GLU A 132 -42.28 14.56 -17.15
C GLU A 132 -41.82 14.97 -15.75
N GLN A 133 -42.74 15.35 -14.87
CA GLN A 133 -42.44 15.70 -13.47
C GLN A 133 -41.97 14.47 -12.68
N GLN A 134 -42.59 13.31 -12.89
CA GLN A 134 -42.17 12.05 -12.27
C GLN A 134 -40.76 11.65 -12.72
N GLN A 135 -40.43 11.83 -14.00
CA GLN A 135 -39.10 11.51 -14.53
C GLN A 135 -38.01 12.42 -13.94
N VAL A 136 -38.26 13.72 -13.80
CA VAL A 136 -37.32 14.67 -13.17
C VAL A 136 -36.97 14.25 -11.74
N LEU A 137 -37.95 13.79 -10.96
CA LEU A 137 -37.73 13.31 -9.61
C LEU A 137 -36.93 11.99 -9.60
N LEU A 138 -37.26 11.06 -10.51
CA LEU A 138 -36.55 9.79 -10.65
C LEU A 138 -35.09 9.97 -11.04
N ASP A 139 -34.81 10.87 -11.99
CA ASP A 139 -33.46 11.20 -12.44
C ASP A 139 -32.64 11.84 -11.33
N GLN A 140 -33.25 12.73 -10.53
CA GLN A 140 -32.58 13.33 -9.38
C GLN A 140 -32.23 12.29 -8.31
N LEU A 141 -33.12 11.34 -8.03
CA LEU A 141 -32.81 10.25 -7.10
C LEU A 141 -31.73 9.32 -7.65
N ALA A 142 -31.73 9.05 -8.95
CA ALA A 142 -30.68 8.26 -9.60
C ALA A 142 -29.31 8.97 -9.52
N ALA A 143 -29.28 10.29 -9.73
CA ALA A 143 -28.07 11.10 -9.58
C ALA A 143 -27.56 11.10 -8.12
N SER A 144 -28.45 11.30 -7.14
CA SER A 144 -28.10 11.24 -5.71
C SER A 144 -27.54 9.86 -5.32
N ARG A 145 -28.12 8.78 -5.85
CA ARG A 145 -27.62 7.42 -5.62
C ARG A 145 -26.28 7.15 -6.28
N ALA A 146 -26.05 7.67 -7.49
CA ALA A 146 -24.77 7.53 -8.18
C ALA A 146 -23.66 8.35 -7.49
N GLU A 147 -24.02 9.48 -6.88
CA GLU A 147 -23.12 10.29 -6.05
C GLU A 147 -22.82 9.60 -4.72
N GLU A 148 -23.81 8.97 -4.09
CA GLU A 148 -23.62 8.13 -2.89
C GLU A 148 -22.78 6.87 -3.17
N GLU A 149 -22.94 6.24 -4.33
CA GLU A 149 -22.13 5.10 -4.78
C GLU A 149 -20.66 5.49 -5.00
N ARG A 150 -20.41 6.75 -5.40
CA ARG A 150 -19.07 7.35 -5.50
C ARG A 150 -18.61 7.99 -4.19
N GLY A 151 -19.53 8.14 -3.24
CA GLY A 151 -19.41 8.98 -2.06
C GLY A 151 -18.60 8.31 -0.96
N ILE A 152 -17.58 9.04 -0.51
CA ILE A 152 -16.70 8.76 0.63
C ILE A 152 -17.48 8.96 1.95
N GLY A 153 -18.71 8.45 2.05
CA GLY A 153 -19.63 8.64 3.19
C GLY A 153 -19.82 7.41 4.07
N ALA A 154 -19.42 6.22 3.63
CA ALA A 154 -19.57 5.02 4.45
C ALA A 154 -18.63 5.05 5.67
N LYS A 155 -19.10 4.64 6.86
CA LYS A 155 -18.23 4.45 8.05
C LYS A 155 -17.03 3.56 7.68
N PRO A 156 -15.84 3.75 8.26
CA PRO A 156 -14.64 2.97 7.92
C PRO A 156 -14.87 1.45 7.88
N ALA A 157 -15.68 0.91 8.81
CA ALA A 157 -16.04 -0.51 8.86
C ALA A 157 -16.85 -0.99 7.64
N ALA A 158 -17.83 -0.21 7.17
CA ALA A 158 -18.61 -0.53 5.98
C ALA A 158 -17.72 -0.55 4.73
N ARG A 159 -16.72 0.34 4.65
CA ARG A 159 -15.73 0.33 3.56
C ARG A 159 -14.83 -0.91 3.59
N ILE A 160 -14.41 -1.34 4.78
CA ILE A 160 -13.60 -2.55 4.95
C ILE A 160 -14.40 -3.79 4.55
N GLN A 161 -15.66 -3.89 4.98
CA GLN A 161 -16.53 -5.03 4.65
C GLN A 161 -16.87 -5.06 3.16
N ASP A 162 -17.17 -3.91 2.56
CA ASP A 162 -17.40 -3.79 1.12
C ASP A 162 -16.15 -4.21 0.32
N SER A 163 -14.99 -3.66 0.67
CA SER A 163 -13.71 -4.05 0.06
C SER A 163 -13.46 -5.56 0.18
N ARG A 164 -13.70 -6.16 1.35
CA ARG A 164 -13.57 -7.61 1.55
C ARG A 164 -14.54 -8.41 0.68
N ALA A 165 -15.80 -7.99 0.57
CA ALA A 165 -16.79 -8.68 -0.23
C ALA A 165 -16.41 -8.66 -1.73
N VAL A 166 -15.95 -7.51 -2.23
CA VAL A 166 -15.46 -7.37 -3.61
C VAL A 166 -14.22 -8.24 -3.84
N LEU A 167 -13.23 -8.21 -2.94
CA LEU A 167 -12.01 -9.01 -3.06
C LEU A 167 -12.30 -10.51 -3.01
N GLN A 168 -13.21 -10.97 -2.14
CA GLN A 168 -13.65 -12.36 -2.11
C GLN A 168 -14.35 -12.79 -3.41
N HIS A 169 -15.13 -11.89 -4.03
CA HIS A 169 -15.75 -12.17 -5.31
C HIS A 169 -14.70 -12.33 -6.41
N ILE A 170 -13.75 -11.38 -6.52
CA ILE A 170 -12.64 -11.45 -7.48
C ILE A 170 -11.84 -12.73 -7.28
N ARG A 171 -11.46 -13.06 -6.04
CA ARG A 171 -10.72 -14.27 -5.70
C ARG A 171 -11.43 -15.53 -6.21
N ARG A 172 -12.76 -15.61 -6.05
CA ARG A 172 -13.54 -16.74 -6.54
C ARG A 172 -13.48 -16.87 -8.06
N GLU A 173 -13.59 -15.76 -8.78
CA GLU A 173 -13.47 -15.76 -10.23
C GLU A 173 -12.07 -16.16 -10.70
N LEU A 174 -11.01 -15.69 -10.00
CA LEU A 174 -9.63 -16.10 -10.29
C LEU A 174 -9.39 -17.59 -10.04
N VAL A 175 -9.93 -18.13 -8.95
CA VAL A 175 -9.88 -19.59 -8.66
C VAL A 175 -10.59 -20.36 -9.77
N ASN A 176 -11.81 -19.99 -10.12
CA ASN A 176 -12.57 -20.66 -11.18
C ASN A 176 -11.83 -20.62 -12.52
N LEU A 177 -11.20 -19.49 -12.84
CA LEU A 177 -10.45 -19.32 -14.09
C LEU A 177 -9.15 -20.14 -14.10
N HIS A 178 -8.43 -20.18 -12.99
CA HIS A 178 -7.28 -21.07 -12.82
C HIS A 178 -7.69 -22.54 -12.99
N ASP A 179 -8.79 -22.95 -12.36
CA ASP A 179 -9.25 -24.33 -12.42
C ASP A 179 -9.63 -24.76 -13.84
N ARG A 180 -10.33 -23.89 -14.57
CA ARG A 180 -10.83 -24.15 -15.92
C ARG A 180 -9.73 -24.13 -16.98
N ASP A 181 -8.91 -23.09 -16.98
CA ASP A 181 -8.00 -22.77 -18.09
C ASP A 181 -6.51 -22.89 -17.72
N LYS A 182 -6.21 -23.27 -16.46
CA LYS A 182 -4.83 -23.37 -15.92
C LYS A 182 -4.02 -22.08 -16.05
N MET A 183 -4.71 -20.94 -16.02
CA MET A 183 -4.07 -19.63 -15.96
C MET A 183 -3.46 -19.40 -14.58
N GLU A 184 -2.25 -18.86 -14.53
CA GLU A 184 -1.52 -18.58 -13.30
C GLU A 184 -1.71 -17.11 -12.90
N PHE A 185 -1.91 -16.85 -11.61
CA PHE A 185 -2.24 -15.52 -11.09
C PHE A 185 -1.35 -15.14 -9.91
N LEU A 186 -0.88 -13.89 -9.96
CA LEU A 186 -0.33 -13.17 -8.83
C LEU A 186 -1.29 -12.01 -8.53
N PHE A 187 -2.09 -12.15 -7.48
CA PHE A 187 -3.03 -11.13 -7.04
C PHE A 187 -2.71 -10.72 -5.61
N VAL A 188 -2.36 -9.45 -5.42
CA VAL A 188 -2.00 -8.87 -4.12
C VAL A 188 -2.68 -7.53 -4.00
N THR A 189 -3.33 -7.31 -2.86
CA THR A 189 -3.98 -6.05 -2.54
C THR A 189 -3.48 -5.57 -1.19
N THR A 190 -2.97 -4.34 -1.15
CA THR A 190 -2.37 -3.72 0.05
C THR A 190 -3.00 -2.35 0.29
N THR A 191 -2.83 -1.85 1.51
CA THR A 191 -3.28 -0.50 1.85
C THR A 191 -2.27 0.53 1.33
N GLY A 192 -2.76 1.64 0.77
CA GLY A 192 -1.90 2.77 0.34
C GLY A 192 -1.85 3.93 1.33
N SER A 193 -2.36 3.73 2.56
CA SER A 193 -2.48 4.82 3.53
C SER A 193 -2.47 4.27 4.96
N THR A 194 -1.69 4.90 5.84
CA THR A 194 -1.56 4.57 7.26
C THR A 194 -2.86 4.77 8.06
N GLY A 195 -3.80 5.56 7.55
CA GLY A 195 -5.06 5.87 8.24
C GLY A 195 -6.18 4.85 8.02
N LYS A 196 -5.96 3.79 7.23
CA LYS A 196 -6.98 2.79 6.91
C LYS A 196 -6.58 1.42 7.47
N VAL A 197 -7.41 0.87 8.36
CA VAL A 197 -7.32 -0.53 8.80
C VAL A 197 -7.91 -1.43 7.71
N ALA A 198 -7.32 -1.45 6.52
CA ALA A 198 -7.68 -2.41 5.48
C ALA A 198 -6.77 -3.64 5.59
N VAL A 199 -7.34 -4.83 5.34
CA VAL A 199 -6.61 -6.09 5.42
C VAL A 199 -6.01 -6.40 4.05
N THR A 200 -4.71 -6.66 4.02
CA THR A 200 -4.01 -7.17 2.85
C THR A 200 -4.61 -8.53 2.45
N ASP A 201 -5.19 -8.64 1.25
CA ASP A 201 -5.68 -9.90 0.69
C ASP A 201 -4.80 -10.33 -0.47
N THR A 202 -4.48 -11.63 -0.50
CA THR A 202 -3.57 -12.21 -1.48
C THR A 202 -4.10 -13.53 -2.01
N PHE A 203 -3.91 -13.73 -3.31
CA PHE A 203 -4.17 -14.95 -4.01
C PHE A 203 -3.02 -15.23 -4.98
N LEU A 204 -2.28 -16.31 -4.70
CA LEU A 204 -1.15 -16.76 -5.49
C LEU A 204 -1.42 -18.19 -5.93
N THR A 205 -1.31 -18.44 -7.23
CA THR A 205 -1.31 -19.81 -7.75
C THR A 205 0.05 -20.48 -7.48
N PRO A 206 0.15 -21.82 -7.59
CA PRO A 206 1.39 -22.53 -7.25
C PRO A 206 2.60 -22.06 -8.06
N SER A 207 2.44 -21.80 -9.37
CA SER A 207 3.55 -21.33 -10.21
C SER A 207 3.93 -19.89 -9.87
N ALA A 208 2.97 -19.03 -9.54
CA ALA A 208 3.24 -17.67 -9.08
C ALA A 208 4.02 -17.67 -7.75
N THR A 209 3.69 -18.59 -6.84
CA THR A 209 4.38 -18.78 -5.57
C THR A 209 5.84 -19.23 -5.79
N ALA A 210 6.04 -20.22 -6.66
CA ALA A 210 7.36 -20.69 -7.05
C ALA A 210 8.19 -19.60 -7.74
N PHE A 211 7.56 -18.78 -8.59
CA PHE A 211 8.18 -17.65 -9.26
C PHE A 211 8.73 -16.63 -8.26
N ILE A 212 7.93 -16.20 -7.28
CA ILE A 212 8.37 -15.26 -6.24
C ILE A 212 9.56 -15.87 -5.49
N ASN A 213 9.42 -17.09 -4.96
CA ASN A 213 10.50 -17.76 -4.22
C ASN A 213 11.80 -17.87 -5.01
N THR A 214 11.74 -18.15 -6.31
CA THR A 214 12.92 -18.38 -7.14
C THR A 214 13.58 -17.08 -7.57
N VAL A 215 12.78 -16.09 -8.01
CA VAL A 215 13.27 -14.85 -8.61
C VAL A 215 13.66 -13.83 -7.55
N SER A 216 12.79 -13.59 -6.57
CA SER A 216 13.09 -12.64 -5.50
C SER A 216 13.87 -13.25 -4.34
N LYS A 217 14.03 -14.58 -4.31
CA LYS A 217 14.72 -15.32 -3.22
C LYS A 217 14.14 -15.00 -1.83
N THR A 218 12.85 -14.67 -1.80
CA THR A 218 12.12 -14.29 -0.60
C THR A 218 10.81 -15.06 -0.55
N GLU A 219 10.39 -15.39 0.67
CA GLU A 219 9.06 -15.94 0.89
C GLU A 219 7.97 -14.93 0.44
N PRO A 220 6.83 -15.38 -0.11
CA PRO A 220 5.79 -14.47 -0.57
C PRO A 220 5.25 -13.57 0.53
N SER A 221 5.16 -14.06 1.78
CA SER A 221 4.73 -13.27 2.93
C SER A 221 5.61 -12.03 3.14
N VAL A 222 6.93 -12.20 3.15
CA VAL A 222 7.93 -11.13 3.25
C VAL A 222 7.87 -10.19 2.05
N TRP A 223 7.66 -10.75 0.85
CA TRP A 223 7.52 -9.96 -0.37
C TRP A 223 6.28 -9.06 -0.32
N ILE A 224 5.14 -9.61 0.12
CA ILE A 224 3.87 -8.88 0.29
C ILE A 224 4.03 -7.79 1.35
N SER A 225 4.66 -8.07 2.49
CA SER A 225 4.92 -7.05 3.52
C SER A 225 5.83 -5.94 3.00
N SER A 226 6.82 -6.26 2.18
CA SER A 226 7.69 -5.26 1.54
C SER A 226 6.91 -4.40 0.55
N PHE A 227 6.02 -5.02 -0.22
CA PHE A 227 5.14 -4.32 -1.15
C PHE A 227 4.13 -3.42 -0.43
N GLU A 228 3.56 -3.86 0.69
CA GLU A 228 2.69 -3.04 1.54
C GLU A 228 3.45 -1.85 2.13
N ALA A 229 4.65 -2.08 2.69
CA ALA A 229 5.47 -1.00 3.21
C ALA A 229 5.80 0.03 2.12
N PHE A 230 6.09 -0.43 0.90
CA PHE A 230 6.28 0.44 -0.26
C PHE A 230 5.01 1.21 -0.65
N ALA A 231 3.86 0.57 -0.67
CA ALA A 231 2.59 1.21 -1.01
C ALA A 231 2.21 2.32 -0.01
N VAL A 232 2.55 2.14 1.27
CA VAL A 232 2.25 3.10 2.34
C VAL A 232 3.25 4.24 2.41
N ASN A 233 4.55 3.94 2.32
CA ASN A 233 5.63 4.91 2.62
C ASN A 233 6.58 5.15 1.44
N GLY A 234 6.27 4.65 0.25
CA GLY A 234 7.17 4.69 -0.92
C GLY A 234 8.47 3.93 -0.70
N VAL A 235 9.55 4.37 -1.36
CA VAL A 235 10.90 3.77 -1.21
C VAL A 235 11.35 3.73 0.25
N GLN A 236 10.92 4.70 1.07
CA GLN A 236 11.24 4.74 2.50
C GLN A 236 10.66 3.56 3.28
N GLY A 237 9.53 2.98 2.84
CA GLY A 237 8.94 1.79 3.45
C GLY A 237 9.74 0.51 3.23
N LEU A 238 10.42 0.39 2.08
CA LEU A 238 11.32 -0.73 1.75
C LEU A 238 12.65 -0.68 2.52
N LEU A 239 13.00 0.47 3.12
CA LEU A 239 14.25 0.66 3.88
C LEU A 239 14.29 -0.09 5.23
N HIS A 240 13.36 -1.00 5.49
CA HIS A 240 13.47 -1.97 6.59
C HIS A 240 14.60 -2.98 6.38
N ASN A 241 15.19 -3.06 5.17
CA ASN A 241 16.42 -3.80 4.98
C ASN A 241 17.59 -3.02 5.58
N HIS A 242 17.92 -3.35 6.83
CA HIS A 242 18.93 -2.67 7.66
C HIS A 242 20.27 -2.50 6.94
N GLU A 243 20.67 -3.47 6.12
CA GLU A 243 21.89 -3.41 5.30
C GLU A 243 21.79 -2.34 4.20
N LEU A 244 20.67 -2.31 3.46
CA LEU A 244 20.45 -1.31 2.42
C LEU A 244 20.36 0.10 3.00
N ARG A 245 19.70 0.26 4.15
CA ARG A 245 19.68 1.54 4.88
C ARG A 245 21.09 1.95 5.30
N LYS A 246 21.88 1.03 5.87
CA LYS A 246 23.27 1.28 6.25
C LYS A 246 24.09 1.72 5.05
N ASP A 247 23.95 1.06 3.90
CA ASP A 247 24.72 1.38 2.70
C ASP A 247 24.31 2.69 2.03
N ASN A 248 23.00 3.00 2.02
CA ASN A 248 22.50 4.29 1.56
C ASN A 248 23.02 5.45 2.44
N MET A 249 23.02 5.28 3.77
CA MET A 249 23.59 6.28 4.68
C MET A 249 25.09 6.50 4.43
N LYS A 250 25.87 5.42 4.28
CA LYS A 250 27.30 5.52 3.94
C LYS A 250 27.52 6.21 2.59
N ALA A 251 26.70 5.90 1.58
CA ALA A 251 26.79 6.52 0.27
C ALA A 251 26.52 8.01 0.34
N HIS A 252 25.46 8.42 1.06
CA HIS A 252 25.09 9.81 1.27
C HIS A 252 26.18 10.61 1.99
N ILE A 253 26.76 10.06 3.06
CA ILE A 253 27.88 10.69 3.79
C ILE A 253 29.04 10.96 2.84
N ARG A 254 29.45 9.95 2.06
CA ARG A 254 30.56 10.07 1.11
C ARG A 254 30.29 11.13 0.05
N GLU A 255 29.09 11.13 -0.53
CA GLU A 255 28.76 12.07 -1.61
C GLU A 255 28.67 13.51 -1.10
N THR A 256 28.05 13.71 0.07
CA THR A 256 27.93 15.04 0.68
C THR A 256 29.30 15.63 1.00
N LEU A 257 30.19 14.86 1.64
CA LEU A 257 31.55 15.32 1.94
C LEU A 257 32.37 15.56 0.68
N ARG A 258 32.22 14.74 -0.37
CA ARG A 258 32.87 14.98 -1.66
C ARG A 258 32.40 16.27 -2.32
N GLY A 259 31.10 16.55 -2.28
CA GLY A 259 30.51 17.80 -2.74
C GLY A 259 31.06 19.01 -1.97
N GLN A 260 31.15 18.90 -0.65
CA GLN A 260 31.72 19.96 0.19
C GLN A 260 33.22 20.17 -0.10
N ILE A 261 34.02 19.10 -0.22
CA ILE A 261 35.44 19.17 -0.62
C ILE A 261 35.59 19.87 -1.96
N ALA A 262 34.78 19.49 -2.96
CA ALA A 262 34.82 20.09 -4.28
C ALA A 262 34.49 21.59 -4.23
N THR A 263 33.51 21.97 -3.41
CA THR A 263 33.09 23.36 -3.21
C THR A 263 34.17 24.20 -2.53
N HIS A 264 34.78 23.70 -1.45
CA HIS A 264 35.77 24.45 -0.67
C HIS A 264 37.17 24.48 -1.29
N SER A 265 37.61 23.38 -1.93
CA SER A 265 38.91 23.31 -2.59
C SER A 265 38.91 23.86 -4.03
N GLY A 266 37.73 23.97 -4.65
CA GLY A 266 37.59 24.32 -6.07
C GLY A 266 38.07 23.23 -7.04
N ARG A 267 38.34 22.01 -6.55
CA ARG A 267 38.82 20.87 -7.34
C ARG A 267 37.93 19.65 -7.11
N PRO A 268 37.55 18.89 -8.16
CA PRO A 268 36.71 17.72 -7.98
C PRO A 268 37.44 16.63 -7.18
N CYS A 269 36.76 16.05 -6.19
CA CYS A 269 37.24 14.92 -5.43
C CYS A 269 36.56 13.63 -5.94
N ASN A 270 37.30 12.81 -6.69
CA ASN A 270 36.77 11.57 -7.27
C ASN A 270 36.56 10.46 -6.23
N ARG A 271 37.34 10.48 -5.15
CA ARG A 271 37.28 9.48 -4.09
C ARG A 271 37.79 10.08 -2.80
N LEU A 272 37.02 9.90 -1.73
CA LEU A 272 37.43 10.28 -0.38
C LEU A 272 38.41 9.23 0.15
N GLU A 273 39.69 9.60 0.25
CA GLU A 273 40.74 8.72 0.74
C GLU A 273 40.91 8.88 2.25
N PHE A 274 40.83 7.75 2.97
CA PHE A 274 40.98 7.71 4.43
C PHE A 274 42.40 7.32 4.85
N GLU A 275 43.00 6.30 4.21
CA GLU A 275 44.39 5.85 4.50
C GLU A 275 45.43 6.95 4.19
N GLY A 276 45.20 7.72 3.12
CA GLY A 276 46.07 8.82 2.69
C GLY A 276 45.48 10.20 2.93
N TYR A 277 44.58 10.34 3.91
CA TYR A 277 43.80 11.55 4.15
C TYR A 277 44.67 12.81 4.27
N GLU A 278 45.68 12.76 5.13
CA GLU A 278 46.59 13.90 5.37
C GLU A 278 47.24 14.38 4.06
N LYS A 279 47.83 13.47 3.28
CA LYS A 279 48.52 13.85 2.04
C LYS A 279 47.59 14.25 0.90
N LEU A 280 46.53 13.47 0.69
CA LEU A 280 45.71 13.57 -0.53
C LEU A 280 44.55 14.55 -0.38
N ILE A 281 44.09 14.79 0.84
CA ILE A 281 42.99 15.70 1.13
C ILE A 281 43.54 16.97 1.78
N VAL A 282 44.22 16.86 2.93
CA VAL A 282 44.68 18.05 3.68
C VAL A 282 45.74 18.83 2.90
N GLU A 283 46.88 18.21 2.57
CA GLU A 283 48.01 18.90 1.93
C GLU A 283 47.79 19.22 0.44
N LYS A 284 47.04 18.36 -0.27
CA LYS A 284 46.85 18.51 -1.73
C LYS A 284 45.67 19.41 -2.08
N LEU A 285 44.60 19.37 -1.29
CA LEU A 285 43.36 20.12 -1.54
C LEU A 285 43.17 21.29 -0.59
N GLY A 286 43.94 21.38 0.50
CA GLY A 286 43.89 22.50 1.44
C GLY A 286 42.59 22.55 2.23
N VAL A 287 42.00 21.40 2.54
CA VAL A 287 40.74 21.29 3.28
C VAL A 287 40.85 20.27 4.40
N VAL A 288 40.10 20.50 5.48
CA VAL A 288 40.04 19.62 6.65
C VAL A 288 38.57 19.29 6.96
N ILE A 289 38.29 18.06 7.36
CA ILE A 289 36.98 17.63 7.86
C ILE A 289 36.98 17.82 9.38
N GLU A 290 36.06 18.64 9.87
CA GLU A 290 35.85 18.88 11.30
C GLU A 290 34.55 18.21 11.78
N GLY A 291 34.48 17.96 13.09
CA GLY A 291 33.29 17.37 13.73
C GLY A 291 33.03 15.90 13.39
N TRP A 292 34.08 15.15 13.04
CA TRP A 292 33.97 13.71 12.86
C TRP A 292 33.53 13.03 14.17
N THR A 293 32.53 12.14 14.09
CA THR A 293 31.87 11.58 15.28
C THR A 293 32.61 10.41 15.91
N CYS A 294 33.55 9.79 15.19
CA CYS A 294 34.35 8.68 15.68
C CYS A 294 35.71 9.18 16.19
N PRO A 295 36.30 8.59 17.26
CA PRO A 295 37.65 8.94 17.70
C PRO A 295 38.70 8.75 16.60
N ASP A 296 38.55 7.68 15.81
CA ASP A 296 39.44 7.38 14.70
C ASP A 296 38.83 7.84 13.37
N PHE A 297 39.63 8.51 12.55
CA PHE A 297 39.22 8.94 11.21
C PHE A 297 39.27 7.76 10.22
N VAL A 298 38.24 6.91 10.26
CA VAL A 298 38.13 5.71 9.42
C VAL A 298 36.97 5.80 8.42
N SER A 299 37.06 5.01 7.35
CA SER A 299 35.97 4.92 6.36
C SER A 299 34.64 4.52 7.02
N PRO A 300 33.50 5.14 6.63
CA PRO A 300 32.17 4.72 7.09
C PRO A 300 31.85 3.23 6.82
N SER A 301 32.59 2.59 5.90
CA SER A 301 32.45 1.15 5.63
C SER A 301 33.04 0.29 6.76
N ASN A 302 33.98 0.82 7.52
CA ASN A 302 34.64 0.16 8.66
C ASN A 302 33.87 0.33 9.97
N PHE A 303 32.74 1.04 9.97
CA PHE A 303 31.91 1.20 11.16
C PHE A 303 31.22 -0.13 11.51
N LYS A 304 31.53 -0.62 12.71
CA LYS A 304 31.02 -1.90 13.23
C LYS A 304 29.54 -1.80 13.55
N LEU A 305 29.11 -0.70 14.16
CA LEU A 305 27.74 -0.49 14.61
C LEU A 305 26.96 0.43 13.65
N ILE A 306 25.65 0.19 13.49
CA ILE A 306 24.81 1.09 12.68
C ILE A 306 24.64 2.46 13.35
N SER A 307 24.57 2.50 14.68
CA SER A 307 24.43 3.74 15.46
C SER A 307 25.54 4.74 15.13
N GLN A 308 26.77 4.27 14.93
CA GLN A 308 27.90 5.09 14.51
C GLN A 308 27.69 5.72 13.12
N VAL A 309 27.10 4.96 12.19
CA VAL A 309 26.77 5.45 10.84
C VAL A 309 25.65 6.48 10.92
N GLU A 310 24.63 6.23 11.74
CA GLU A 310 23.50 7.15 11.94
C GLU A 310 23.92 8.46 12.60
N GLU A 311 24.80 8.39 13.59
CA GLU A 311 25.34 9.56 14.26
C GLU A 311 26.16 10.42 13.30
N LEU A 312 27.06 9.80 12.52
CA LEU A 312 27.81 10.52 11.49
C LEU A 312 26.89 11.10 10.40
N TYR A 313 25.88 10.34 9.98
CA TYR A 313 24.89 10.80 8.99
C TYR A 313 24.14 12.04 9.49
N ARG A 314 23.70 12.04 10.76
CA ARG A 314 23.07 13.20 11.39
C ARG A 314 24.04 14.37 11.50
N ALA A 315 25.28 14.11 11.89
CA ALA A 315 26.29 15.16 12.04
C ALA A 315 26.59 15.88 10.72
N VAL A 316 26.71 15.13 9.62
CA VAL A 316 26.92 15.69 8.28
C VAL A 316 25.72 16.52 7.81
N ASN A 317 24.49 16.02 8.02
CA ASN A 317 23.29 16.74 7.57
C ASN A 317 22.95 17.96 8.43
N ASN A 318 23.24 17.92 9.73
CA ASN A 318 23.02 19.05 10.63
C ASN A 318 24.18 20.06 10.59
N GLY A 319 25.23 19.78 9.82
CA GLY A 319 26.40 20.65 9.68
C GLY A 319 27.34 20.66 10.89
N THR A 320 27.20 19.72 11.84
CA THR A 320 28.19 19.58 12.91
C THR A 320 29.45 18.87 12.43
N CYS A 321 29.33 18.01 11.40
CA CYS A 321 30.46 17.48 10.64
C CYS A 321 30.49 18.13 9.25
N TYR A 322 31.56 18.84 8.94
CA TYR A 322 31.66 19.61 7.69
C TYR A 322 33.11 19.77 7.23
N VAL A 323 33.28 20.08 5.95
CA VAL A 323 34.58 20.38 5.36
C VAL A 323 34.85 21.87 5.49
N ARG A 324 36.01 22.24 6.04
CA ARG A 324 36.51 23.61 6.13
C ARG A 324 37.73 23.80 5.25
N LYS A 325 37.82 24.96 4.60
CA LYS A 325 39.02 25.38 3.87
C LYS A 325 40.08 25.88 4.85
N LEU A 326 41.33 25.42 4.67
CA LEU A 326 42.47 25.93 5.43
C LEU A 326 43.00 27.21 4.79
N ASP A 327 43.31 28.19 5.62
CA ASP A 327 44.06 29.36 5.17
C ASP A 327 45.52 28.98 4.90
N LYS A 328 46.22 29.77 4.07
CA LYS A 328 47.59 29.44 3.64
C LYS A 328 48.54 29.18 4.82
N ALA A 329 48.44 30.00 5.87
CA ALA A 329 49.26 29.84 7.07
C ALA A 329 48.90 28.57 7.87
N GLU A 330 47.63 28.18 7.90
CA GLU A 330 47.18 26.94 8.57
C GLU A 330 47.60 25.71 7.78
N HIS A 331 47.47 25.78 6.46
CA HIS A 331 47.85 24.73 5.53
C HIS A 331 49.37 24.44 5.61
N ASP A 332 50.20 25.48 5.58
CA ASP A 332 51.66 25.33 5.70
C ASP A 332 52.06 24.76 7.08
N LYS A 333 51.36 25.16 8.15
CA LYS A 333 51.54 24.56 9.49
C LYS A 333 51.15 23.08 9.52
N HIS A 334 50.05 22.70 8.88
CA HIS A 334 49.64 21.30 8.77
C HIS A 334 50.69 20.46 8.03
N ILE A 335 51.20 20.95 6.90
CA ILE A 335 52.27 20.28 6.14
C ILE A 335 53.50 20.09 7.02
N LEU A 336 53.97 21.13 7.72
CA LEU A 336 55.15 21.05 8.58
C LEU A 336 54.94 20.08 9.75
N SER A 337 53.76 20.10 10.38
CA SER A 337 53.39 19.18 11.45
C SER A 337 53.39 17.73 10.96
N ASN A 338 52.77 17.46 9.82
CA ASN A 338 52.72 16.14 9.21
C ASN A 338 54.11 15.63 8.81
N GLN A 339 54.97 16.50 8.28
CA GLN A 339 56.37 16.17 7.98
C GLN A 339 57.17 15.86 9.24
N ALA A 340 56.99 16.63 10.32
CA ALA A 340 57.67 16.38 11.59
C ALA A 340 57.24 15.04 12.23
N ARG A 341 55.93 14.74 12.22
CA ARG A 341 55.38 13.47 12.70
C ARG A 341 55.88 12.27 11.86
N ALA A 342 55.93 12.43 10.54
CA ALA A 342 56.50 11.42 9.66
C ALA A 342 58.01 11.20 9.92
N ALA A 343 58.77 12.26 10.22
CA ALA A 343 60.19 12.17 10.56
C ALA A 343 60.43 11.47 11.90
N LEU A 344 59.48 11.57 12.84
CA LEU A 344 59.47 10.83 14.11
C LEU A 344 59.06 9.36 13.95
N GLY A 345 58.71 8.92 12.74
CA GLY A 345 58.34 7.54 12.43
C GLY A 345 56.86 7.23 12.58
N GLU A 346 55.99 8.23 12.78
CA GLU A 346 54.54 8.01 12.74
C GLU A 346 54.06 7.73 11.31
N GLU A 347 53.09 6.81 11.16
CA GLU A 347 52.51 6.46 9.87
C GLU A 347 51.47 7.49 9.41
N VAL A 348 51.92 8.71 9.09
CA VAL A 348 51.05 9.84 8.70
C VAL A 348 50.47 9.69 7.28
N TYR A 349 51.19 9.05 6.38
CA TYR A 349 50.86 9.01 4.95
C TYR A 349 50.30 7.68 4.45
N GLY A 350 50.01 6.76 5.36
CA GLY A 350 49.55 5.40 5.06
C GLY A 350 50.62 4.52 4.39
N THR A 351 50.41 3.21 4.45
CA THR A 351 51.31 2.21 3.87
C THR A 351 51.26 2.27 2.34
N LYS A 352 52.41 2.40 1.67
CA LYS A 352 52.51 2.28 0.21
C LYS A 352 52.15 0.84 -0.21
N LYS A 353 50.90 0.59 -0.59
CA LYS A 353 50.53 -0.67 -1.28
C LYS A 353 51.38 -0.80 -2.55
N GLY A 354 52.17 -1.86 -2.62
CA GLY A 354 53.10 -2.15 -3.71
C GLY A 354 52.41 -2.13 -5.07
N LYS A 355 53.11 -1.59 -6.06
CA LYS A 355 52.72 -1.65 -7.47
C LYS A 355 52.37 -3.11 -7.82
N ARG A 356 51.16 -3.32 -8.31
CA ARG A 356 50.73 -4.59 -8.92
C ARG A 356 51.70 -4.89 -10.06
N ALA A 357 52.45 -5.99 -9.96
CA ALA A 357 53.37 -6.40 -11.02
C ALA A 357 52.58 -6.57 -12.32
N GLU A 358 52.98 -5.80 -13.32
CA GLU A 358 52.52 -5.88 -14.69
C GLU A 358 52.97 -7.24 -15.23
N VAL A 359 52.00 -8.15 -15.44
CA VAL A 359 52.26 -9.46 -16.05
C VAL A 359 52.60 -9.21 -17.51
N LEU A 360 53.89 -9.24 -17.83
CA LEU A 360 54.38 -9.36 -19.20
C LEU A 360 53.85 -10.68 -19.76
N GLN A 361 53.02 -10.61 -20.80
CA GLN A 361 52.71 -11.77 -21.63
C GLN A 361 53.97 -12.16 -22.42
N PRO A 362 54.33 -13.46 -22.47
CA PRO A 362 55.46 -13.90 -23.28
C PRO A 362 55.10 -13.81 -24.76
N THR A 363 55.92 -13.06 -25.50
CA THR A 363 56.00 -13.04 -26.96
C THR A 363 56.30 -14.45 -27.47
N THR A 364 55.41 -14.96 -28.30
CA THR A 364 55.64 -16.17 -29.11
C THR A 364 56.53 -15.79 -30.28
N GLU A 365 57.83 -16.02 -30.12
CA GLU A 365 58.76 -16.21 -31.24
C GLU A 365 58.90 -17.72 -31.48
N SER A 366 58.41 -18.19 -32.62
CA SER A 366 58.80 -19.47 -33.20
C SER A 366 59.04 -19.25 -34.68
N GLU A 367 60.28 -18.89 -35.00
CA GLU A 367 60.89 -19.09 -36.31
C GLU A 367 62.00 -20.12 -36.19
N THR A 368 62.35 -20.70 -37.34
CA THR A 368 63.27 -21.83 -37.62
C THR A 368 62.56 -23.19 -37.60
N GLY A 369 62.54 -23.98 -38.66
CA GLY A 369 63.16 -23.92 -40.00
C GLY A 369 63.07 -25.33 -40.63
N LEU A 370 63.17 -25.40 -41.97
CA LEU A 370 63.88 -26.39 -42.81
C LEU A 370 64.13 -27.81 -42.23
N ASP A 371 63.97 -28.95 -42.90
CA ASP A 371 63.95 -29.37 -44.31
C ASP A 371 63.47 -30.85 -44.32
N ASP A 372 63.13 -31.33 -45.54
CA ASP A 372 62.87 -32.72 -45.99
C ASP A 372 61.51 -33.41 -45.71
#